data_AF-A0A6C0D6S1-F1
#
_entry.id   AF-A0A6C0D6S1-F1
#
_cell.length_a   1.000
_cell.length_b   1.000
_cell.length_c   1.000
_cell.angle_alpha   90.00
_cell.angle_beta   90.00
_cell.angle_gamma   90.00
#
_symmetry.space_group_name_H-M   'P 1'
#
loop_
_entity.id
_entity.type
_entity.pdbx_description
1 polymer ?
#
loop_
_entity_poly.entity_id
_entity_poly.type
_entity_poly.pdbx_seq_one_letter_code
_entity_poly.pdbx_strand_id
1 'polypeptide(L)'
;MTSKYIKNENGHFICPNCEVVKKNQNTMYYHMKKHEGKLPFECDICQKDFLQKSSLELHKLSKHSTTKKETKMFQCVFDNCDFKSITKSNRRIHCLRKHFKEEIDKIMDENNSCNSCNKTFQSSTAFYYHVIDCIKVDTVEKQKFLTLID
;
A
#
# COMPACT_ATOMS: atom_id res chain seq x y z
N MET A 1 25.26 19.71 10.62
CA MET A 1 23.96 18.98 10.67
C MET A 1 24.28 17.49 10.63
N THR A 2 24.20 16.83 11.77
CA THR A 2 24.72 15.46 11.98
C THR A 2 23.92 14.43 11.17
N SER A 3 24.66 13.57 10.46
CA SER A 3 24.14 12.48 9.64
C SER A 3 23.25 11.55 10.48
N LYS A 4 21.92 11.61 10.30
CA LYS A 4 20.92 10.86 11.09
C LYS A 4 20.79 9.38 10.72
N TYR A 5 21.77 8.83 10.02
CA TYR A 5 21.77 7.46 9.51
C TYR A 5 23.20 7.00 9.24
N ILE A 6 23.39 5.68 9.26
CA ILE A 6 24.65 5.02 8.91
C ILE A 6 24.54 4.51 7.47
N LYS A 7 25.62 4.52 6.69
CA LYS A 7 25.63 3.84 5.38
C LYS A 7 26.30 2.48 5.52
N ASN A 8 25.72 1.44 4.93
CA ASN A 8 26.37 0.13 4.84
C ASN A 8 27.25 0.01 3.59
N GLU A 9 27.93 -1.13 3.46
CA GLU A 9 28.82 -1.47 2.34
C GLU A 9 28.11 -1.39 0.98
N ASN A 10 26.80 -1.68 0.94
CA ASN A 10 25.96 -1.59 -0.25
C ASN A 10 25.45 -0.16 -0.54
N GLY A 11 25.90 0.85 0.20
CA GLY A 11 25.47 2.23 0.07
C GLY A 11 24.04 2.51 0.57
N HIS A 12 23.39 1.54 1.21
CA HIS A 12 22.07 1.71 1.83
C HIS A 12 22.16 2.43 3.17
N PHE A 13 21.06 3.09 3.54
CA PHE A 13 20.92 3.92 4.72
C PHE A 13 20.31 3.10 5.86
N ILE A 14 20.98 2.99 7.00
CA ILE A 14 20.56 2.27 8.20
C ILE A 14 20.11 3.26 9.28
N CYS A 15 18.95 3.00 9.88
CA CYS A 15 18.47 3.74 11.04
C CYS A 15 19.22 3.29 12.30
N PRO A 16 19.86 4.19 13.06
CA PRO A 16 20.56 3.81 14.30
C PRO A 16 19.60 3.48 15.46
N ASN A 17 18.32 3.85 15.38
CA ASN A 17 17.34 3.64 16.46
C ASN A 17 16.62 2.29 16.38
N CYS A 18 16.51 1.71 15.18
CA CYS A 18 15.74 0.48 14.96
C CYS A 18 16.29 -0.41 13.85
N GLU A 19 17.51 -0.13 13.37
CA GLU A 19 18.26 -0.92 12.38
C GLU A 19 17.59 -1.12 11.01
N VAL A 20 16.44 -0.46 10.77
CA VAL A 20 15.75 -0.50 9.48
C VAL A 20 16.65 0.02 8.37
N VAL A 21 16.79 -0.78 7.31
CA VAL A 21 17.56 -0.43 6.13
C VAL A 21 16.66 0.18 5.05
N LYS A 22 17.09 1.30 4.48
CA LYS A 22 16.44 1.97 3.35
C LYS A 22 17.42 2.18 2.21
N LYS A 23 16.94 1.95 0.99
CA LYS A 23 17.76 2.11 -0.23
C LYS A 23 18.10 3.57 -0.52
N ASN A 24 17.24 4.52 -0.11
CA ASN A 24 17.36 5.92 -0.51
C ASN A 24 17.36 6.85 0.71
N GLN A 25 18.17 7.92 0.65
CA GLN A 25 18.27 8.94 1.71
C GLN A 25 16.91 9.56 2.07
N ASN A 26 16.10 9.94 1.06
CA ASN A 26 14.78 10.54 1.30
C ASN A 26 13.86 9.59 2.08
N THR A 27 13.88 8.30 1.76
CA THR A 27 13.08 7.31 2.49
C THR A 27 13.55 7.13 3.93
N MET A 28 14.87 7.24 4.18
CA MET A 28 15.42 7.26 5.54
C MET A 28 15.05 8.56 6.27
N TYR A 29 15.10 9.72 5.62
CA TYR A 29 14.68 10.99 6.20
C TYR A 29 13.24 10.93 6.72
N TYR A 30 12.28 10.48 5.90
CA TYR A 30 10.89 10.32 6.33
C TYR A 30 10.72 9.24 7.41
N HIS A 31 11.52 8.18 7.37
CA HIS A 31 11.54 7.20 8.45
C HIS A 31 11.96 7.83 9.79
N MET A 32 13.04 8.62 9.81
CA MET A 32 13.52 9.29 11.03
C MET A 32 12.50 10.29 11.60
N LYS A 33 11.70 10.94 10.74
CA LYS A 33 10.63 11.83 11.19
C LYS A 33 9.57 11.13 12.06
N LYS A 34 9.37 9.82 11.90
CA LYS A 34 8.50 9.03 12.78
C LYS A 34 9.06 8.93 14.20
N HIS A 35 10.37 8.77 14.35
CA HIS A 35 11.02 8.79 15.67
C HIS A 35 10.94 10.16 16.32
N GLU A 36 11.01 11.24 15.53
CA GLU A 36 10.92 12.62 16.03
C GLU A 36 9.49 13.06 16.35
N GLY A 37 8.47 12.26 15.99
CA GLY A 37 7.06 12.67 16.07
C GLY A 37 6.71 13.88 15.19
N LYS A 38 7.60 14.28 14.28
CA LYS A 38 7.41 15.48 13.44
C LYS A 38 6.61 15.10 12.19
N LEU A 39 5.36 15.54 12.15
CA LEU A 39 4.47 15.42 11.00
C LEU A 39 4.25 16.83 10.41
N PRO A 40 5.07 17.24 9.42
CA PRO A 40 5.15 18.64 9.01
C PRO A 40 3.97 19.15 8.17
N PHE A 41 2.98 18.30 7.85
CA PHE A 41 1.86 18.66 6.99
C PHE A 41 0.54 18.46 7.72
N GLU A 42 -0.11 19.54 8.13
CA GLU A 42 -1.39 19.53 8.84
C GLU A 42 -2.57 19.75 7.88
N CYS A 43 -3.68 19.07 8.12
CA CYS A 43 -4.93 19.29 7.40
C CYS A 43 -5.71 20.45 8.01
N ASP A 44 -5.71 21.60 7.34
CA ASP A 44 -6.50 22.81 7.66
C ASP A 44 -8.01 22.61 7.91
N ILE A 45 -8.59 21.46 7.55
CA ILE A 45 -10.03 21.17 7.74
C ILE A 45 -10.29 20.37 9.02
N CYS A 46 -9.42 19.42 9.38
CA CYS A 46 -9.62 18.56 10.56
C CYS A 46 -8.44 18.48 11.52
N GLN A 47 -7.41 19.31 11.30
CA GLN A 47 -6.18 19.41 12.08
C GLN A 47 -5.43 18.09 12.26
N LYS A 48 -5.59 17.18 11.30
CA LYS A 48 -4.86 15.91 11.28
C LYS A 48 -3.50 16.10 10.62
N ASP A 49 -2.46 15.59 11.27
CA ASP A 49 -1.10 15.69 10.76
C ASP A 49 -0.68 14.52 9.87
N PHE A 50 0.19 14.82 8.90
CA PHE A 50 0.72 13.90 7.91
C PHE A 50 2.23 14.07 7.75
N LEU A 51 2.88 12.96 7.44
CA LEU A 51 4.32 12.90 7.22
C LEU A 51 4.75 13.46 5.86
N GLN A 52 3.85 13.37 4.86
CA GLN A 52 4.12 13.74 3.48
C GLN A 52 2.97 14.57 2.91
N LYS A 53 3.29 15.58 2.10
CA LYS A 53 2.29 16.41 1.40
C LYS A 53 1.32 15.57 0.57
N SER A 54 1.81 14.60 -0.18
CA SER A 54 0.96 13.71 -1.00
C SER A 54 -0.08 12.94 -0.16
N SER A 55 0.28 12.55 1.07
CA SER A 55 -0.65 11.89 1.99
C SER A 55 -1.73 12.84 2.49
N LEU A 56 -1.37 14.10 2.77
CA LEU A 56 -2.33 15.15 3.11
C LEU A 56 -3.29 15.45 1.94
N GLU A 57 -2.77 15.60 0.72
CA GLU A 57 -3.62 15.84 -0.47
C GLU A 57 -4.60 14.69 -0.70
N LEU A 58 -4.13 13.44 -0.60
CA LEU A 58 -5.00 12.27 -0.72
C LEU A 58 -6.06 12.24 0.39
N HIS A 59 -5.67 12.58 1.62
CA HIS A 59 -6.59 12.69 2.74
C HIS A 59 -7.68 13.74 2.48
N LYS A 60 -7.31 14.96 2.10
CA LYS A 60 -8.23 16.04 1.75
C LYS A 60 -9.20 15.62 0.65
N LEU A 61 -8.68 15.02 -0.43
CA LEU A 61 -9.49 14.48 -1.52
C LEU A 61 -10.50 13.42 -1.04
N SER A 62 -10.06 12.54 -0.13
CA SER A 62 -10.88 11.41 0.32
C SER A 62 -11.91 11.73 1.40
N LYS A 63 -11.63 12.70 2.29
CA LYS A 63 -12.42 12.97 3.50
C LYS A 63 -13.11 14.33 3.49
N HIS A 64 -12.61 15.28 2.70
CA HIS A 64 -13.06 16.66 2.75
C HIS A 64 -13.42 17.24 1.37
N SER A 65 -13.35 16.45 0.30
CA SER A 65 -13.71 16.92 -1.04
C SER A 65 -15.22 17.15 -1.14
N THR A 66 -15.62 18.42 -1.15
CA THR A 66 -17.01 18.87 -1.40
C THR A 66 -17.27 19.21 -2.87
N THR A 67 -16.22 19.52 -3.63
CA THR A 67 -16.28 19.72 -5.08
C THR A 67 -15.91 18.43 -5.81
N LYS A 68 -16.78 17.95 -6.71
CA LYS A 68 -16.44 16.95 -7.74
C LYS A 68 -15.41 17.56 -8.71
N LYS A 69 -14.17 17.78 -8.28
CA LYS A 69 -13.08 17.89 -9.23
C LYS A 69 -12.99 16.50 -9.86
N GLU A 70 -13.10 16.39 -11.18
CA GLU A 70 -12.98 15.14 -11.94
C GLU A 70 -11.57 14.57 -11.78
N THR A 71 -11.27 14.09 -10.59
CA THR A 71 -10.03 13.39 -10.30
C THR A 71 -10.23 12.02 -10.90
N LYS A 72 -9.38 11.67 -11.87
CA LYS A 72 -9.42 10.38 -12.54
C LYS A 72 -9.29 9.26 -11.49
N MET A 73 -10.43 8.68 -11.11
CA MET A 73 -10.49 7.59 -10.14
C MET A 73 -10.05 6.30 -10.81
N PHE A 74 -9.49 5.41 -10.02
CA PHE A 74 -9.16 4.04 -10.43
C PHE A 74 -10.43 3.20 -10.34
N GLN A 75 -11.05 2.99 -11.50
CA GLN A 75 -12.22 2.14 -11.68
C GLN A 75 -11.82 0.67 -11.68
N CYS A 76 -12.69 -0.21 -11.20
CA CYS A 76 -12.53 -1.65 -11.33
C CYS A 76 -12.38 -2.06 -12.81
N VAL A 77 -11.62 -3.12 -13.04
CA VAL A 77 -11.34 -3.66 -14.39
C VAL A 77 -12.33 -4.73 -14.81
N PHE A 78 -13.15 -5.23 -13.89
CA PHE A 78 -14.15 -6.27 -14.16
C PHE A 78 -15.48 -5.64 -14.58
N ASP A 79 -16.06 -6.21 -15.63
CA ASP A 79 -17.41 -5.85 -16.08
C ASP A 79 -18.42 -6.07 -14.96
N ASN A 80 -19.44 -5.21 -14.89
CA ASN A 80 -20.47 -5.21 -13.85
C ASN A 80 -19.95 -4.89 -12.44
N CYS A 81 -18.83 -4.17 -12.32
CA CYS A 81 -18.35 -3.66 -11.04
C CYS A 81 -18.15 -2.13 -11.07
N ASP A 82 -19.09 -1.40 -10.48
CA ASP A 82 -19.05 0.07 -10.40
C ASP A 82 -18.06 0.63 -9.37
N PHE A 83 -17.20 -0.22 -8.80
CA PHE A 83 -16.26 0.20 -7.78
C PHE A 83 -15.22 1.18 -8.35
N LYS A 84 -15.00 2.27 -7.61
CA LYS A 84 -14.01 3.29 -7.93
C LYS A 84 -13.25 3.64 -6.67
N SER A 85 -11.96 3.95 -6.83
CA SER A 85 -11.13 4.37 -5.72
C SER A 85 -10.15 5.47 -6.12
N ILE A 86 -9.73 6.24 -5.15
CA ILE A 86 -8.76 7.32 -5.32
C ILE A 86 -7.31 6.83 -5.49
N THR A 87 -6.99 5.59 -5.12
CA THR A 87 -5.65 5.01 -5.27
C THR A 87 -5.66 3.68 -6.03
N LYS A 88 -4.60 3.41 -6.80
CA LYS A 88 -4.40 2.12 -7.48
C LYS A 88 -4.41 0.95 -6.51
N SER A 89 -3.78 1.11 -5.36
CA SER A 89 -3.69 0.08 -4.32
C SER A 89 -5.07 -0.33 -3.80
N ASN A 90 -5.96 0.62 -3.54
CA ASN A 90 -7.31 0.29 -3.06
C ASN A 90 -8.11 -0.46 -4.12
N ARG A 91 -7.98 -0.07 -5.40
CA ARG A 91 -8.53 -0.85 -6.51
C ARG A 91 -7.95 -2.27 -6.57
N ARG A 92 -6.63 -2.44 -6.46
CA ARG A 92 -5.98 -3.78 -6.45
C ARG A 92 -6.54 -4.66 -5.34
N ILE A 93 -6.56 -4.17 -4.11
CA ILE A 93 -7.09 -4.90 -2.95
C ILE A 93 -8.59 -5.21 -3.14
N HIS A 94 -9.37 -4.28 -3.67
CA HIS A 94 -10.77 -4.54 -4.03
C HIS A 94 -10.89 -5.69 -5.03
N CYS A 95 -10.12 -5.65 -6.12
CA CYS A 95 -10.16 -6.69 -7.14
C CYS A 95 -9.86 -8.06 -6.54
N LEU A 96 -8.77 -8.16 -5.76
CA LEU A 96 -8.39 -9.40 -5.10
C LEU A 96 -9.49 -9.91 -4.14
N ARG A 97 -10.02 -9.04 -3.27
CA ARG A 97 -11.04 -9.41 -2.28
C ARG A 97 -12.39 -9.79 -2.86
N LYS A 98 -12.78 -9.19 -4.00
CA LYS A 98 -14.12 -9.36 -4.58
C LYS A 98 -14.14 -10.35 -5.74
N HIS A 99 -13.16 -10.28 -6.63
CA HIS A 99 -13.16 -11.02 -7.90
C HIS A 99 -12.26 -12.27 -7.88
N PHE A 100 -11.36 -12.38 -6.89
CA PHE A 100 -10.49 -13.55 -6.69
C PHE A 100 -10.71 -14.22 -5.33
N LYS A 101 -11.83 -13.94 -4.66
CA LYS A 101 -12.10 -14.42 -3.31
C LYS A 101 -11.96 -15.94 -3.21
N GLU A 102 -12.61 -16.67 -4.10
CA GLU A 102 -12.63 -18.13 -4.08
C GLU A 102 -11.24 -18.74 -4.27
N GLU A 103 -10.42 -18.15 -5.13
CA GLU A 103 -9.04 -18.60 -5.33
C GLU A 103 -8.14 -18.24 -4.15
N ILE A 104 -8.35 -17.08 -3.54
CA ILE A 104 -7.57 -16.62 -2.39
C ILE A 104 -7.92 -17.43 -1.13
N ASP A 105 -9.19 -17.73 -0.90
CA ASP A 105 -9.65 -18.53 0.24
C ASP A 105 -9.04 -19.94 0.23
N LYS A 106 -8.57 -20.46 -0.93
CA LYS A 106 -7.84 -21.73 -1.02
C LYS A 106 -6.40 -21.65 -0.49
N ILE A 107 -5.79 -20.47 -0.48
CA ILE A 107 -4.39 -20.29 -0.12
C ILE A 107 -4.19 -19.44 1.15
N MET A 108 -5.22 -18.74 1.63
CA MET A 108 -5.18 -17.94 2.85
C MET A 108 -5.72 -18.73 4.04
N ASP A 109 -4.95 -18.81 5.12
CA ASP A 109 -5.44 -19.34 6.40
C ASP A 109 -6.03 -18.23 7.31
N GLU A 110 -6.55 -18.62 8.47
CA GLU A 110 -7.12 -17.70 9.48
C GLU A 110 -6.09 -16.73 10.10
N ASN A 111 -4.81 -17.05 10.01
CA ASN A 111 -3.70 -16.26 10.56
C ASN A 111 -3.03 -15.37 9.49
N ASN A 112 -3.67 -15.19 8.33
CA ASN A 112 -3.10 -14.49 7.18
C ASN A 112 -1.78 -15.11 6.70
N SER A 113 -1.66 -16.44 6.72
CA SER A 113 -0.56 -17.19 6.11
C SER A 113 -0.92 -17.67 4.72
N CYS A 114 0.09 -17.78 3.86
CA CYS A 114 -0.02 -18.29 2.51
C CYS A 114 0.37 -19.77 2.46
N ASN A 115 -0.61 -20.65 2.24
CA ASN A 115 -0.39 -22.10 2.15
C ASN A 115 0.44 -22.51 0.92
N SER A 116 0.59 -21.63 -0.07
CA SER A 116 1.41 -21.92 -1.26
C SER A 116 2.91 -21.70 -1.03
N CYS A 117 3.31 -20.82 -0.09
CA CYS A 117 4.73 -20.51 0.15
C CYS A 117 5.12 -20.48 1.64
N ASN A 118 4.18 -20.81 2.53
CA ASN A 118 4.31 -20.87 3.99
C ASN A 118 4.75 -19.55 4.65
N LYS A 119 4.50 -18.40 4.02
CA LYS A 119 4.75 -17.09 4.63
C LYS A 119 3.55 -16.65 5.47
N THR A 120 3.81 -16.17 6.69
CA THR A 120 2.80 -15.56 7.58
C THR A 120 2.92 -14.05 7.57
N PHE A 121 1.79 -13.36 7.52
CA PHE A 121 1.73 -11.90 7.41
C PHE A 121 1.09 -11.27 8.64
N GLN A 122 1.62 -10.12 9.07
CA GLN A 122 1.14 -9.39 10.26
C GLN A 122 -0.24 -8.74 10.07
N SER A 123 -0.79 -8.75 8.85
CA SER A 123 -2.14 -8.24 8.57
C SER A 123 -2.68 -8.83 7.27
N SER A 124 -4.01 -8.87 7.14
CA SER A 124 -4.67 -9.28 5.90
C SER A 124 -4.22 -8.44 4.70
N THR A 125 -4.09 -7.13 4.86
CA THR A 125 -3.63 -6.24 3.78
C THR A 125 -2.22 -6.61 3.29
N ALA A 126 -1.30 -6.94 4.21
CA ALA A 126 0.05 -7.37 3.84
C ALA A 126 0.01 -8.70 3.07
N PHE A 127 -0.85 -9.63 3.46
CA PHE A 127 -1.10 -10.86 2.70
C PHE A 127 -1.63 -10.56 1.28
N TYR A 128 -2.61 -9.67 1.13
CA TYR A 128 -3.15 -9.31 -0.19
C TYR A 128 -2.13 -8.63 -1.11
N TYR A 129 -1.10 -7.96 -0.57
CA TYR A 129 -0.01 -7.46 -1.40
C TYR A 129 0.86 -8.59 -1.95
N HIS A 130 1.05 -9.66 -1.19
CA HIS A 130 1.80 -10.85 -1.59
C HIS A 130 1.03 -11.78 -2.53
N VAL A 131 -0.29 -11.87 -2.37
CA VAL A 131 -1.11 -12.96 -2.94
C VAL A 131 -0.96 -13.15 -4.45
N ILE A 132 -0.69 -12.08 -5.22
CA ILE A 132 -0.51 -12.13 -6.67
C ILE A 132 0.64 -13.06 -7.08
N ASP A 133 1.66 -13.19 -6.23
CA ASP A 133 2.83 -14.03 -6.51
C ASP A 133 2.56 -15.54 -6.30
N CYS A 134 1.44 -15.89 -5.67
CA CYS A 134 1.17 -17.26 -5.20
C CYS A 134 -0.20 -17.81 -5.60
N ILE A 135 -1.13 -16.93 -5.98
CA ILE A 135 -2.47 -17.34 -6.40
C ILE A 135 -2.42 -18.09 -7.72
N LYS A 136 -3.13 -19.22 -7.78
CA LYS A 136 -3.38 -19.96 -9.02
C LYS A 136 -4.79 -19.65 -9.49
N VAL A 137 -4.92 -19.22 -10.73
CA VAL A 137 -6.22 -18.85 -11.32
C VAL A 137 -6.46 -19.69 -12.57
N ASP A 138 -7.64 -20.30 -12.64
CA ASP A 138 -7.92 -21.33 -13.64
C ASP A 138 -8.42 -20.74 -14.97
N THR A 139 -8.76 -19.44 -14.99
CA THR A 139 -9.33 -18.77 -16.17
C THR A 139 -8.34 -17.78 -16.79
N VAL A 140 -8.25 -17.82 -18.13
CA VAL A 140 -7.42 -16.90 -18.93
C VAL A 140 -7.80 -15.44 -18.69
N GLU A 141 -9.09 -15.17 -18.45
CA GLU A 141 -9.58 -13.83 -18.09
C GLU A 141 -8.98 -13.36 -16.76
N LYS A 142 -9.11 -14.14 -15.68
CA LYS A 142 -8.51 -13.82 -14.38
C LYS A 142 -6.99 -13.69 -14.44
N GLN A 143 -6.31 -14.53 -15.24
CA GLN A 143 -4.86 -14.44 -15.44
C GLN A 143 -4.43 -13.14 -16.14
N LYS A 144 -5.17 -12.71 -17.17
CA LYS A 144 -4.96 -11.41 -17.83
C LYS A 144 -5.25 -10.24 -16.88
N PHE A 145 -6.19 -10.38 -15.95
CA PHE A 145 -6.47 -9.32 -14.98
C PHE A 145 -5.37 -9.18 -13.92
N LEU A 146 -4.71 -10.27 -13.51
CA LEU A 146 -3.57 -10.19 -12.58
C LEU A 146 -2.43 -9.34 -13.13
N THR A 147 -2.22 -9.31 -14.44
CA THR A 147 -1.19 -8.46 -15.08
C THR A 147 -1.60 -7.00 -15.24
N LEU A 148 -2.89 -6.67 -15.11
CA LEU A 148 -3.44 -5.31 -15.22
C LEU A 148 -3.53 -4.58 -13.87
N ILE A 149 -3.46 -5.32 -12.76
CA ILE A 149 -3.55 -4.78 -11.40
C ILE A 149 -2.21 -4.67 -10.67
N ASP A 150 -1.13 -5.20 -11.25
CA ASP A 150 0.26 -4.97 -10.80
C ASP A 150 0.76 -3.57 -11.22
#